data_AF-A0A376F5L7-F1
#
_entry.id   AF-A0A376F5L7-F1
#
_cell.length_a   1.000
_cell.length_b   1.000
_cell.length_c   1.000
_cell.angle_alpha   90.00
_cell.angle_beta   90.00
_cell.angle_gamma   90.00
#
_symmetry.space_group_name_H-M   'P 1'
#
loop_
_entity.id
_entity.type
_entity.pdbx_description
1 polymer ?
#
loop_
_entity_poly.entity_id
_entity_poly.type
_entity_poly.pdbx_seq_one_letter_code
_entity_poly.pdbx_strand_id
1 'polypeptide(L)' 'MPAVSAPAALGIPALDLLPVIEQICRSGKLQAADLVEFNPQYDRDGQGAKLAARLAWQIAHWWA' A
#
# COMPACT_ATOMS: atom_id res chain seq x y z
N MET A 1 0.17 1.18 -9.63
CA MET A 1 -1.01 0.31 -9.41
C MET A 1 -2.13 0.78 -10.32
N PRO A 2 -2.66 -0.04 -11.24
CA PRO A 2 -3.72 0.39 -12.16
C PRO A 2 -5.14 0.37 -11.55
N ALA A 3 -5.34 -0.39 -10.48
CA ALA A 3 -6.63 -0.60 -9.80
C ALA A 3 -7.08 0.58 -8.93
N VAL A 4 -7.17 1.79 -9.53
CA VAL A 4 -7.54 3.05 -8.86
C VAL A 4 -8.42 3.90 -9.77
N SER A 5 -9.09 4.89 -9.21
CA SER A 5 -9.89 5.89 -9.95
C SER A 5 -9.03 6.76 -10.88
N ALA A 6 -7.82 7.13 -10.44
CA ALA A 6 -6.89 8.01 -11.14
C ALA A 6 -5.47 7.41 -11.16
N PRO A 7 -5.11 6.57 -12.16
CA PRO A 7 -3.79 5.96 -12.25
C PRO A 7 -2.67 7.00 -12.44
N ALA A 8 -1.65 6.96 -11.57
CA ALA A 8 -0.50 7.83 -11.69
C ALA A 8 0.45 7.36 -12.81
N ALA A 9 0.69 8.23 -13.80
CA ALA A 9 1.51 7.90 -14.98
C ALA A 9 2.99 7.65 -14.67
N LEU A 10 3.56 8.39 -13.71
CA LEU A 10 4.94 8.18 -13.24
C LEU A 10 5.00 7.29 -12.00
N GLY A 11 3.99 7.38 -11.12
CA GLY A 11 3.85 6.54 -9.93
C GLY A 11 5.08 6.47 -9.02
N ILE A 12 5.01 5.58 -8.03
CA ILE A 12 6.16 5.17 -7.21
C ILE A 12 6.15 3.63 -7.19
N PRO A 13 7.25 2.95 -7.49
CA PRO A 13 7.35 1.51 -7.33
C PRO A 13 7.08 1.09 -5.88
N ALA A 14 6.27 0.05 -5.68
CA ALA A 14 5.91 -0.39 -4.33
C ALA A 14 7.14 -0.77 -3.48
N LEU A 15 8.20 -1.29 -4.12
CA LEU A 15 9.45 -1.62 -3.47
C LEU A 15 10.14 -0.40 -2.84
N ASP A 16 10.04 0.76 -3.50
CA ASP A 16 10.66 2.00 -3.02
C ASP A 16 9.86 2.62 -1.86
N LEU A 17 8.58 2.28 -1.74
CA LEU A 17 7.71 2.74 -0.65
C LEU A 17 7.94 1.96 0.65
N LEU A 18 8.35 0.69 0.57
CA LEU A 18 8.48 -0.20 1.73
C LEU A 18 9.43 0.33 2.83
N PRO A 19 10.63 0.86 2.53
CA PRO A 19 11.53 1.39 3.55
C PRO A 19 10.93 2.58 4.33
N VAL A 20 10.15 3.42 3.64
CA VAL A 20 9.48 4.57 4.26
C VAL A 20 8.37 4.09 5.20
N ILE A 21 7.56 3.12 4.75
CA ILE A 21 6.52 2.52 5.59
C ILE A 21 7.14 1.85 6.83
N GLU A 22 8.24 1.10 6.66
CA GLU A 22 8.93 0.45 7.77
C GLU A 22 9.40 1.48 8.81
N GLN A 23 10.03 2.57 8.37
CA GLN A 23 10.49 3.63 9.26
C GLN A 23 9.32 4.28 10.02
N ILE A 24 8.17 4.50 9.37
CA ILE A 24 6.97 5.05 10.00
C ILE A 24 6.43 4.06 11.05
N CYS A 25 6.28 2.78 10.70
CA CYS A 25 5.76 1.75 11.60
C CYS A 25 6.64 1.58 12.84
N ARG A 26 7.97 1.55 12.66
CA ARG A 26 8.94 1.40 13.76
C ARG A 26 9.18 2.67 14.58
N SER A 27 8.59 3.80 14.20
CA SER A 27 8.85 5.09 14.87
C SER A 27 8.29 5.19 16.29
N GLY A 28 7.38 4.28 16.68
CA GLY A 28 6.61 4.36 17.93
C GLY A 28 5.55 5.47 17.95
N LYS A 29 5.37 6.20 16.83
CA LYS A 29 4.42 7.33 16.72
C LYS A 29 3.16 6.98 15.93
N LEU A 30 3.13 5.85 15.23
CA LEU A 30 1.99 5.43 14.42
C LEU A 30 0.80 5.06 15.32
N GLN A 31 -0.36 5.68 15.07
CA GLN A 31 -1.60 5.45 15.83
C GLN A 31 -2.67 4.71 15.02
N ALA A 32 -2.70 4.91 13.70
CA ALA A 32 -3.64 4.30 12.77
C ALA A 32 -3.07 4.34 11.34
N ALA A 33 -3.56 3.44 10.49
CA ALA A 33 -3.28 3.42 9.06
C ALA A 33 -4.52 2.96 8.29
N ASP A 34 -4.78 3.57 7.13
CA ASP A 34 -5.82 3.20 6.20
C ASP A 34 -5.24 2.85 4.82
N LEU A 35 -5.97 2.02 4.07
CA LEU A 35 -5.67 1.73 2.67
C LEU A 35 -6.89 2.15 1.86
N VAL A 36 -6.70 3.13 0.97
CA VAL A 36 -7.76 3.79 0.21
C VAL A 36 -7.52 3.69 -1.30
N GLU A 37 -8.45 4.20 -2.09
CA GLU A 37 -8.42 4.28 -3.56
C GLU A 37 -8.40 2.96 -4.33
N PHE A 38 -8.42 1.80 -3.67
CA PHE A 38 -8.60 0.53 -4.36
C PHE A 38 -9.94 0.52 -5.12
N ASN A 39 -9.85 0.33 -6.44
CA ASN A 39 -11.01 0.24 -7.31
C ASN A 39 -11.05 -1.14 -8.01
N PRO A 40 -11.96 -2.05 -7.59
CA PRO A 40 -12.10 -3.38 -8.18
C PRO A 40 -12.41 -3.37 -9.69
N GLN A 41 -13.09 -2.32 -10.19
CA GLN A 41 -13.48 -2.22 -11.60
C GLN A 41 -12.25 -2.16 -12.53
N TYR A 42 -11.13 -1.63 -12.05
CA TYR A 42 -9.89 -1.50 -12.80
C TYR A 42 -8.81 -2.50 -12.38
N ASP A 43 -9.15 -3.46 -11.51
CA ASP A 43 -8.19 -4.45 -11.04
C ASP A 43 -8.03 -5.60 -12.04
N ARG A 44 -6.81 -5.77 -12.55
CA ARG A 44 -6.47 -6.83 -13.49
C ARG A 44 -5.90 -8.00 -12.70
N ASP A 45 -6.55 -9.16 -12.77
CA ASP A 45 -6.12 -10.40 -12.10
C ASP A 45 -5.90 -10.27 -10.59
N GLY A 46 -6.60 -9.33 -9.95
CA GLY A 46 -6.49 -9.05 -8.52
C GLY A 46 -5.15 -8.44 -8.09
N GLN A 47 -4.37 -7.87 -9.02
CA GLN A 47 -3.03 -7.33 -8.73
C GLN A 47 -3.08 -6.17 -7.73
N GLY A 48 -4.07 -5.27 -7.87
CA GLY A 48 -4.34 -4.18 -6.93
C GLY A 48 -4.72 -4.71 -5.55
N ALA A 49 -5.65 -5.66 -5.50
CA ALA A 49 -6.05 -6.28 -4.24
C ALA A 49 -4.87 -6.99 -3.54
N LYS A 50 -4.05 -7.74 -4.27
CA LYS A 50 -2.85 -8.41 -3.74
C LYS A 50 -1.80 -7.41 -3.25
N LEU A 51 -1.60 -6.31 -3.97
CA LEU A 51 -0.70 -5.24 -3.55
C LEU A 51 -1.19 -4.57 -2.25
N ALA A 52 -2.48 -4.21 -2.18
CA ALA A 52 -3.08 -3.65 -0.97
C ALA A 52 -2.95 -4.61 0.22
N ALA A 53 -3.28 -5.90 0.03
CA ALA A 53 -3.13 -6.93 1.06
C ALA A 53 -1.67 -7.09 1.52
N ARG A 54 -0.71 -7.02 0.60
CA ARG A 54 0.72 -7.08 0.94
C ARG A 54 1.15 -5.87 1.77
N LEU A 55 0.70 -4.67 1.43
CA LEU A 55 0.98 -3.46 2.22
C LEU A 55 0.34 -3.54 3.60
N ALA A 56 -0.92 -3.98 3.71
CA ALA A 56 -1.60 -4.19 4.98
C ALA A 56 -0.82 -5.16 5.88
N TRP A 57 -0.37 -6.28 5.31
CA TRP A 57 0.43 -7.27 6.04
C TRP A 57 1.76 -6.68 6.53
N GLN A 58 2.46 -5.90 5.72
CA GLN A 58 3.74 -5.29 6.12
C GLN A 58 3.55 -4.26 7.24
N ILE A 59 2.51 -3.41 7.15
CA ILE A 59 2.16 -2.48 8.23
C ILE A 59 1.88 -3.25 9.52
N ALA A 60 1.03 -4.29 9.47
CA ALA A 60 0.73 -5.09 10.65
C ALA A 60 1.96 -5.82 11.21
N HIS A 61 2.87 -6.26 10.34
CA HIS A 61 4.10 -6.95 10.73
C HIS A 61 5.12 -6.02 11.41
N TRP A 62 5.29 -4.79 10.93
CA TRP A 62 6.26 -3.83 11.47
C TRP A 62 5.73 -2.93 12.58
N TRP A 63 4.41 -2.78 12.69
CA TRP A 63 3.78 -2.03 13.76
C TRP A 63 3.65 -2.84 15.06
N ALA A 64 3.78 -4.17 14.99
CA ALA A 64 3.89 -5.04 16.16
C ALA A 64 5.19 -4.79 16.95
#